data_AF-H3BUV0-F1
#
_entry.id   AF-H3BUV0-F1
#
_cell.length_a   1.000
_cell.length_b   1.000
_cell.length_c   1.000
_cell.angle_alpha   90.00
_cell.angle_beta   90.00
_cell.angle_gamma   90.00
#
_symmetry.space_group_name_H-M   'P 1'
#
loop_
_entity.id
_entity.type
_entity.pdbx_description
1 polymer ?
#
loop_
_entity_poly.entity_id
_entity_poly.type
_entity_poly.pdbx_seq_one_letter_code
_entity_poly.pdbx_strand_id
1 'polypeptide(L)'
;MEDDTSWRSEATFQFTVERFSRLSESVLSPPCFVRNLPWKIMVMPRFYPDRPHQKSVGFFLQCNAESDSTSWSCHAQAVLKIINYRDDEKSFSRRISHLFFHKENDWGF
;
A
#
# COMPACT_ATOMS: atom_id res chain seq x y z
N MET A 1 -25.61 4.24 6.35
CA MET A 1 -24.81 3.35 7.22
C MET A 1 -23.31 3.42 6.88
N GLU A 2 -22.81 4.51 6.29
CA GLU A 2 -21.40 4.65 5.84
C GLU A 2 -20.45 5.20 6.92
N ASP A 3 -20.98 5.69 8.05
CA ASP A 3 -20.23 6.52 9.00
C ASP A 3 -19.42 5.73 10.05
N ASP A 4 -19.75 4.46 10.29
CA ASP A 4 -19.15 3.69 11.40
C ASP A 4 -17.77 3.10 11.08
N THR A 5 -17.41 2.98 9.79
CA THR A 5 -16.17 2.29 9.39
C THR A 5 -14.94 3.21 9.34
N SER A 6 -15.13 4.53 9.33
CA SER A 6 -14.03 5.51 9.24
C SER A 6 -13.21 5.58 10.53
N TRP A 7 -13.83 5.35 11.69
CA TRP A 7 -13.22 5.52 13.01
C TRP A 7 -12.41 4.32 13.50
N ARG A 8 -12.45 3.19 12.79
CA ARG A 8 -11.70 1.98 13.18
C ARG A 8 -10.20 2.24 13.26
N SER A 9 -9.55 1.59 14.23
CA SER A 9 -8.11 1.71 14.45
C SER A 9 -7.26 0.85 13.55
N GLU A 10 -7.86 -0.18 12.95
CA GLU A 10 -7.20 -1.13 12.07
C GLU A 10 -8.19 -1.65 11.01
N ALA A 11 -7.65 -2.14 9.90
CA ALA A 11 -8.41 -2.84 8.87
C ALA A 11 -7.52 -3.79 8.09
N THR A 12 -8.13 -4.80 7.49
CA THR A 12 -7.50 -5.61 6.44
C THR A 12 -8.26 -5.36 5.14
N PHE A 13 -7.52 -5.06 4.07
CA PHE A 13 -8.08 -4.83 2.74
C PHE A 13 -7.13 -5.40 1.68
N GLN A 14 -7.68 -5.71 0.51
CA GLN A 14 -6.98 -6.39 -0.58
C GLN A 14 -7.13 -5.61 -1.89
N PHE A 15 -6.16 -5.78 -2.78
CA PHE A 15 -6.19 -5.19 -4.12
C PHE A 15 -5.68 -6.20 -5.15
N THR A 16 -6.54 -6.54 -6.11
CA THR A 16 -6.20 -7.43 -7.22
C THR A 16 -5.73 -6.61 -8.41
N VAL A 17 -4.46 -6.76 -8.79
CA VAL A 17 -3.90 -6.13 -9.99
C VAL A 17 -4.14 -7.04 -11.19
N GLU A 18 -5.13 -6.71 -12.01
CA GLU A 18 -5.36 -7.40 -13.28
C GLU A 18 -4.27 -7.12 -14.30
N ARG A 19 -4.11 -8.02 -15.28
CA ARG A 19 -3.13 -7.87 -16.37
C ARG A 19 -1.71 -7.58 -15.85
N PHE A 20 -1.35 -8.16 -14.70
CA PHE A 20 -0.12 -7.88 -13.94
C PHE A 20 1.17 -7.95 -14.79
N SER A 21 1.26 -8.89 -15.74
CA SER A 21 2.41 -9.02 -16.64
C SER A 21 2.64 -7.82 -17.56
N ARG A 22 1.61 -6.99 -17.78
CA ARG A 22 1.66 -5.77 -18.61
C ARG A 22 1.86 -4.49 -17.78
N LEU A 23 2.03 -4.61 -16.45
CA LEU A 23 2.20 -3.45 -15.58
C LEU A 23 3.53 -2.73 -15.88
N SER A 24 3.42 -1.47 -16.28
CA SER A 24 4.54 -0.56 -16.59
C SER A 24 4.65 0.63 -15.63
N GLU A 25 3.53 1.05 -15.04
CA GLU A 25 3.42 2.20 -14.15
C GLU A 25 2.84 1.79 -12.80
N SER A 26 2.74 2.75 -11.86
CA SER A 26 2.07 2.51 -10.59
C SER A 26 0.56 2.36 -10.79
N VAL A 27 -0.03 1.45 -10.02
CA VAL A 27 -1.48 1.29 -9.89
C VAL A 27 -1.88 1.39 -8.43
N LEU A 28 -3.03 2.01 -8.18
CA LEU A 28 -3.57 2.27 -6.85
C LEU A 28 -4.88 1.52 -6.63
N SER A 29 -5.09 1.03 -5.41
CA SER A 29 -6.39 0.54 -4.99
C SER A 29 -7.39 1.68 -4.76
N PRO A 30 -8.70 1.38 -4.68
CA PRO A 30 -9.65 2.25 -4.01
C PRO A 30 -9.22 2.55 -2.56
N PRO A 31 -9.65 3.69 -1.99
CA PRO A 31 -9.32 4.04 -0.61
C PRO A 31 -10.02 3.12 0.39
N CYS A 32 -9.28 2.73 1.43
CA CYS A 32 -9.76 2.07 2.63
C CYS A 32 -9.61 3.04 3.81
N PHE A 33 -10.71 3.40 4.46
CA PHE A 33 -10.64 4.34 5.58
C PHE A 33 -10.25 3.65 6.89
N VAL A 34 -9.25 4.19 7.58
CA VAL A 34 -8.79 3.79 8.91
C VAL A 34 -8.34 5.06 9.63
N ARG A 35 -8.80 5.28 10.87
CA ARG A 35 -8.57 6.53 11.63
C ARG A 35 -8.94 7.79 10.84
N ASN A 36 -10.05 7.71 10.10
CA ASN A 36 -10.60 8.77 9.26
C ASN A 36 -9.65 9.30 8.16
N LEU A 37 -8.62 8.52 7.80
CA LEU A 37 -7.71 8.81 6.71
C LEU A 37 -7.88 7.76 5.60
N PRO A 38 -7.77 8.14 4.32
CA PRO A 38 -7.82 7.20 3.21
C PRO A 38 -6.46 6.51 3.03
N TRP A 39 -6.47 5.18 3.07
CA TRP A 39 -5.31 4.33 2.83
C TRP A 39 -5.45 3.60 1.51
N LYS A 40 -4.37 3.47 0.74
CA LYS A 40 -4.35 2.78 -0.56
C LYS A 40 -3.18 1.82 -0.66
N ILE A 41 -3.39 0.70 -1.34
CA ILE A 41 -2.30 -0.15 -1.82
C ILE A 41 -1.77 0.45 -3.11
N MET A 42 -0.45 0.64 -3.20
CA MET A 42 0.25 1.04 -4.42
C MET A 42 1.18 -0.09 -4.87
N VAL A 43 1.07 -0.50 -6.14
CA VAL A 43 1.92 -1.53 -6.75
C VAL A 43 2.55 -0.97 -8.02
N MET A 44 3.85 -1.18 -8.22
CA MET A 44 4.57 -0.71 -9.41
C MET A 44 5.73 -1.65 -9.76
N PRO A 45 6.14 -1.75 -11.03
CA PRO A 45 7.41 -2.37 -11.37
C PRO A 45 8.58 -1.50 -10.91
N ARG A 46 9.60 -2.10 -10.32
CA ARG A 46 10.85 -1.41 -9.96
C ARG A 46 12.00 -1.95 -10.80
N PHE A 47 12.82 -1.03 -11.29
CA PHE A 47 13.99 -1.30 -12.12
C PHE A 47 15.21 -0.69 -11.44
N TYR A 48 16.33 -1.40 -11.51
CA TYR A 48 17.60 -0.93 -10.95
C TYR A 48 18.58 -0.73 -12.11
N PRO A 49 19.08 0.50 -12.36
CA PRO A 49 20.01 0.78 -13.46
C PRO A 49 21.24 -0.14 -13.45
N ASP A 50 21.79 -0.40 -12.25
CA ASP A 50 22.97 -1.24 -12.07
C ASP A 50 22.68 -2.75 -12.16
N ARG A 51 21.40 -3.15 -12.18
CA ARG A 51 20.96 -4.55 -12.24
C ARG A 51 19.77 -4.68 -13.19
N PRO A 52 19.97 -4.46 -14.51
CA PRO A 52 18.88 -4.40 -15.50
C PRO A 52 18.10 -5.72 -15.62
N HIS A 53 18.71 -6.85 -15.27
CA HIS A 53 18.06 -8.17 -15.23
C HIS A 53 17.24 -8.42 -13.95
N GLN A 54 17.32 -7.54 -12.96
CA GLN A 54 16.56 -7.62 -11.72
C GLN A 54 15.40 -6.62 -11.78
N LYS A 55 14.23 -7.10 -12.22
CA LYS A 55 12.96 -6.40 -12.02
C LYS A 55 12.34 -6.89 -10.71
N SER A 56 11.88 -5.97 -9.87
CA SER A 56 11.16 -6.31 -8.65
C SER A 56 9.75 -5.71 -8.65
N VAL A 57 8.92 -6.21 -7.73
CA VAL A 57 7.60 -5.64 -7.45
C VAL A 57 7.77 -4.64 -6.33
N GLY A 58 7.51 -3.38 -6.63
CA GLY A 58 7.34 -2.33 -5.63
C GLY A 58 5.95 -2.45 -5.01
N PHE A 59 5.87 -2.53 -3.69
CA PHE A 59 4.62 -2.67 -2.95
C PHE A 59 4.64 -1.73 -1.73
N PHE A 60 3.75 -0.75 -1.75
CA PHE A 60 3.68 0.34 -0.77
C PHE A 60 2.27 0.49 -0.23
N LEU A 61 2.19 0.93 1.02
CA LEU A 61 0.97 1.45 1.63
C LEU A 61 1.05 2.98 1.55
N GLN A 62 0.03 3.61 0.97
CA GLN A 62 -0.10 5.06 0.87
C GLN A 62 -1.20 5.56 1.81
N CYS A 63 -0.97 6.70 2.47
CA CYS A 63 -1.89 7.33 3.40
C CYS A 63 -2.13 8.79 2.99
N ASN A 64 -3.39 9.19 2.81
CA ASN A 64 -3.81 10.59 2.66
C ASN A 64 -3.05 11.41 1.60
N ALA A 65 -2.58 10.76 0.52
CA ALA A 65 -1.73 11.40 -0.48
C ALA A 65 -2.43 12.44 -1.37
N GLU A 66 -3.77 12.43 -1.41
CA GLU A 66 -4.58 13.42 -2.14
C GLU A 66 -4.79 14.72 -1.35
N SER A 67 -4.37 14.76 -0.08
CA SER A 67 -4.52 15.97 0.75
C SER A 67 -3.39 16.95 0.52
N ASP A 68 -3.73 18.20 0.22
CA ASP A 68 -2.78 19.32 0.15
C ASP A 68 -2.33 19.83 1.54
N SER A 69 -2.91 19.29 2.62
CA SER A 69 -2.54 19.69 3.98
C SER A 69 -1.13 19.24 4.33
N THR A 70 -0.34 20.13 4.93
CA THR A 70 1.01 19.84 5.44
C THR A 70 1.03 19.53 6.94
N SER A 71 -0.11 19.64 7.63
CA SER A 71 -0.19 19.53 9.09
C SER A 71 -0.59 18.14 9.60
N TRP A 72 -1.02 17.24 8.71
CA TRP A 72 -1.42 15.89 9.11
C TRP A 72 -0.20 14.99 9.31
N SER A 73 -0.32 14.07 10.27
CA SER A 73 0.57 12.93 10.38
C SER A 73 -0.17 11.74 10.99
N CYS A 74 0.25 10.53 10.66
CA CYS A 74 -0.31 9.30 11.20
C CYS A 74 0.78 8.24 11.33
N HIS A 75 1.07 7.82 12.56
CA HIS A 75 1.95 6.67 12.77
C HIS A 75 1.15 5.38 12.64
N ALA A 76 1.60 4.45 11.79
CA ALA A 76 0.94 3.17 11.58
C ALA A 76 1.93 2.01 11.45
N GLN A 77 1.47 0.83 11.87
CA GLN A 77 2.11 -0.45 11.63
C GLN A 77 1.26 -1.23 10.62
N ALA A 78 1.91 -1.90 9.66
CA ALA A 78 1.20 -2.69 8.66
C ALA A 78 1.93 -3.97 8.29
N VAL A 79 1.16 -4.97 7.85
CA VAL A 79 1.65 -6.18 7.21
C VAL A 79 1.31 -6.09 5.73
N LEU A 80 2.32 -5.96 4.88
CA LEU A 80 2.16 -6.00 3.43
C LEU A 80 2.28 -7.47 2.99
N LYS A 81 1.22 -8.04 2.42
CA LYS A 81 1.14 -9.46 2.05
C LYS A 81 0.79 -9.63 0.57
N ILE A 82 1.56 -10.44 -0.15
CA ILE A 82 1.20 -10.97 -1.47
C ILE A 82 0.63 -12.37 -1.27
N ILE A 83 -0.60 -12.58 -1.73
CA ILE A 83 -1.35 -13.82 -1.54
C ILE A 83 -0.88 -14.88 -2.52
N ASN A 84 -0.58 -16.07 -2.02
CA ASN A 84 -0.45 -17.25 -2.86
C ASN A 84 -1.83 -17.90 -3.03
N TYR A 85 -2.40 -17.78 -4.23
CA TYR A 85 -3.77 -18.22 -4.50
C TYR A 85 -3.99 -19.73 -4.35
N ARG A 86 -2.94 -20.55 -4.37
CA ARG A 86 -3.03 -22.01 -4.23
C ARG A 86 -2.95 -22.47 -2.78
N ASP A 87 -2.23 -21.72 -1.95
CA ASP A 87 -1.85 -22.13 -0.60
C ASP A 87 -1.51 -20.89 0.23
N ASP A 88 -2.42 -20.48 1.12
CA ASP A 88 -2.26 -19.25 1.90
C ASP A 88 -1.08 -19.30 2.88
N GLU A 89 -0.65 -20.49 3.32
CA GLU A 89 0.53 -20.64 4.19
C GLU A 89 1.83 -20.24 3.46
N LYS A 90 1.81 -20.26 2.12
CA LYS A 90 2.92 -19.81 1.27
C LYS A 90 2.78 -18.36 0.81
N SER A 91 1.80 -17.61 1.33
CA SER A 91 1.71 -16.17 1.11
C SER A 91 2.95 -15.47 1.69
N PHE A 92 3.51 -14.51 0.94
CA PHE A 92 4.69 -13.77 1.36
C PHE A 92 4.28 -12.47 2.04
N SER A 93 4.86 -12.15 3.21
CA SER A 93 4.57 -10.90 3.90
C SER A 93 5.79 -10.25 4.53
N ARG A 94 5.75 -8.92 4.64
CA ARG A 94 6.73 -8.10 5.35
C ARG A 94 6.03 -7.04 6.18
N ARG A 95 6.62 -6.70 7.32
CA ARG A 95 6.09 -5.70 8.25
C ARG A 95 6.74 -4.34 8.01
N ILE A 96 5.96 -3.27 8.20
CA ILE A 96 6.44 -1.89 8.24
C ILE A 96 5.93 -1.19 9.50
N SER A 97 6.66 -0.17 9.94
CA SER A 97 6.24 0.81 10.96
C SER A 97 6.73 2.15 10.48
N HIS A 98 5.82 3.10 10.26
CA HIS A 98 6.17 4.39 9.64
C HIS A 98 5.30 5.53 10.16
N LEU A 99 5.88 6.73 10.21
CA LEU A 99 5.14 7.97 10.42
C LEU A 99 4.79 8.55 9.05
N PHE A 100 3.55 8.40 8.62
CA PHE A 100 3.05 8.97 7.38
C PHE A 100 2.75 10.45 7.57
N PHE A 101 3.20 11.29 6.63
CA PHE A 101 2.91 12.73 6.58
C PHE A 101 3.12 13.23 5.15
N HIS A 102 2.85 14.51 4.89
CA HIS A 102 2.79 15.04 3.52
C HIS A 102 4.05 14.83 2.63
N LYS A 103 5.26 14.67 3.20
CA LYS A 103 6.49 14.41 2.40
C LYS A 103 6.80 12.92 2.24
N GLU A 104 6.30 12.09 3.15
CA GLU A 104 6.53 10.64 3.18
C GLU A 104 5.18 9.95 3.39
N ASN A 105 4.28 10.17 2.44
CA ASN A 105 2.89 9.72 2.51
C ASN A 105 2.70 8.27 2.03
N ASP A 106 3.76 7.62 1.58
CA ASP A 106 3.81 6.19 1.31
C ASP A 106 5.04 5.54 1.95
N TRP A 107 4.93 4.22 2.20
CA TRP A 107 6.03 3.43 2.73
C TRP A 107 5.88 1.95 2.37
N GLY A 108 6.98 1.27 2.07
CA GLY A 108 6.95 -0.07 1.52
C GLY A 108 8.31 -0.59 1.04
N PHE A 109 8.28 -1.50 0.07
CA PHE A 109 9.45 -2.19 -0.46
C PHE A 109 9.51 -2.13 -1.99
#